data_AF-A0AA39ZJY0-F1
#
_entry.id   AF-A0AA39ZJY0-F1
#
_cell.length_a   1.000
_cell.length_b   1.000
_cell.length_c   1.000
_cell.angle_alpha   90.00
_cell.angle_beta   90.00
_cell.angle_gamma   90.00
#
_symmetry.space_group_name_H-M   'P 1'
#
loop_
_entity.id
_entity.type
_entity.pdbx_description
1 polymer ?
#
loop_
_entity_poly.entity_id
_entity_poly.type
_entity_poly.pdbx_seq_one_letter_code
_entity_poly.pdbx_strand_id
1 'polypeptide(L)'
;MADYLLSKLGFDLGGREDTQNNGNNDGPPVRQLHISTEDHFPPSTQGTYPRLCQLSDGSLLKSYTTFGSDGVRVLAVSRSTDQARSFEVVGEITRSHGDCDNCFLLELKPGVVLAAFRNHDLGPEDGKPTWFRITVCRSDDGGRTWGYLSQAVEKGAPDGVWEPFMRMPVGRQEVQLYYSAEGDQGQRQDTMVVVSADEGEKWSESRRVTGEGGLRDGMVGIAAMRDKNTGQEGLVMVLETTRYGPGRFSIEAVVSYDEGLSWGSRQEVYKPSGEGKNAGAPQIGSLAGGEGVVVVFMTDEDGDGGLWPAGAKIKTVLGFGLGSGSINWSRDADVVFEEGSSWPGILGVGHGEVLAVCEKETKIGGRLLTLDL
;
A
#
# COMPACT_ATOMS: atom_id res chain seq x y z
N MET A 1 10.88 84.34 28.44
CA MET A 1 9.42 84.53 28.56
C MET A 1 8.76 84.06 27.26
N ALA A 2 8.98 82.78 26.93
CA ALA A 2 8.43 82.09 25.75
C ALA A 2 8.54 80.55 25.90
N ASP A 3 8.56 80.03 27.13
CA ASP A 3 8.64 78.57 27.43
C ASP A 3 7.69 78.18 28.58
N TYR A 4 6.55 78.86 28.68
CA TYR A 4 5.51 78.55 29.67
C TYR A 4 4.20 78.07 29.02
N LEU A 5 4.25 77.46 27.83
CA LEU A 5 3.01 77.15 27.08
C LEU A 5 3.04 75.89 26.19
N LEU A 6 3.84 74.87 26.49
CA LEU A 6 3.79 73.58 25.76
C LEU A 6 3.87 72.32 26.65
N SER A 7 3.31 72.35 27.86
CA SER A 7 3.18 71.18 28.76
C SER A 7 1.79 70.50 28.70
N LYS A 8 1.09 70.53 27.56
CA LYS A 8 -0.26 69.94 27.43
C LYS A 8 -0.48 68.96 26.28
N LEU A 9 0.57 68.32 25.78
CA LEU A 9 0.45 67.17 24.88
C LEU A 9 1.44 66.10 25.35
N GLY A 10 0.92 65.11 26.07
CA GLY A 10 1.68 64.08 26.77
C GLY A 10 2.46 63.17 25.84
N PHE A 11 3.72 63.54 25.59
CA PHE A 11 4.73 62.67 24.99
C PHE A 11 5.73 62.29 26.07
N ASP A 12 5.70 61.02 26.47
CA ASP A 12 6.73 60.39 27.28
C ASP A 12 7.84 59.88 26.36
N LEU A 13 9.08 60.29 26.64
CA LEU A 13 10.29 59.83 25.97
C LEU A 13 11.02 58.91 26.95
N GLY A 14 10.71 57.61 26.87
CA GLY A 14 11.33 56.58 27.69
C GLY A 14 11.58 55.29 26.92
N GLY A 15 12.82 54.80 26.96
CA GLY A 15 13.17 53.38 26.82
C GLY A 15 13.17 52.79 25.41
N ARG A 16 14.32 52.84 24.73
CA ARG A 16 14.65 51.93 23.63
C ARG A 16 15.05 50.59 24.26
N GLU A 17 14.12 49.64 24.32
CA GLU A 17 14.44 48.21 24.41
C GLU A 17 14.23 47.61 23.01
N ASP A 18 15.30 46.99 22.50
CA ASP A 18 15.31 46.24 21.25
C ASP A 18 14.36 45.04 21.36
N THR A 19 13.15 45.18 20.84
CA THR A 19 12.31 44.03 20.50
C THR A 19 12.72 43.56 19.13
N GLN A 20 13.53 42.49 19.11
CA GLN A 20 13.71 41.65 17.94
C GLN A 20 12.32 41.20 17.46
N ASN A 21 11.91 41.75 16.33
CA ASN A 21 10.75 41.32 15.59
C ASN A 21 11.09 39.94 14.99
N ASN A 22 10.92 38.88 15.79
CA ASN A 22 10.90 37.52 15.28
C ASN A 22 9.66 37.40 14.40
N GLY A 23 9.85 37.61 13.11
CA GLY A 23 8.85 37.26 12.11
C GLY A 23 8.47 35.80 12.31
N ASN A 24 7.21 35.56 12.68
CA ASN A 24 6.60 34.26 12.54
C ASN A 24 6.76 33.84 11.08
N ASN A 25 7.66 32.89 10.85
CA ASN A 25 7.60 32.01 9.68
C ASN A 25 6.38 31.10 9.86
N ASP A 26 5.18 31.67 9.79
CA ASP A 26 3.97 30.88 9.60
C ASP A 26 3.92 30.53 8.10
N GLY A 27 4.80 29.60 7.72
CA GLY A 27 4.60 28.81 6.52
C GLY A 27 3.24 28.11 6.61
N PRO A 28 2.67 27.67 5.47
CA PRO A 28 1.45 26.88 5.52
C PRO A 28 1.62 25.71 6.50
N PRO A 29 0.58 25.36 7.29
CA PRO A 29 0.67 24.27 8.25
C PRO A 29 1.17 23.02 7.55
N VAL A 30 2.21 22.40 8.12
CA VAL A 30 2.73 21.13 7.64
C VAL A 30 1.62 20.10 7.84
N ARG A 31 1.11 19.54 6.74
CA ARG A 31 0.16 18.42 6.80
C ARG A 31 0.87 17.25 7.48
N GLN A 32 0.41 16.88 8.68
CA GLN A 32 0.98 15.79 9.46
C GLN A 32 -0.07 14.70 9.67
N LEU A 33 0.35 13.45 9.47
CA LEU A 33 -0.51 12.30 9.70
C LEU A 33 -0.51 11.96 11.20
N HIS A 34 -1.69 11.92 11.81
CA HIS A 34 -1.85 11.41 13.16
C HIS A 34 -1.98 9.88 13.11
N ILE A 35 -1.09 9.18 13.80
CA ILE A 35 -1.08 7.71 13.88
C ILE A 35 -1.59 7.30 15.26
N SER A 36 -2.64 6.48 15.30
CA SER A 36 -3.19 5.97 16.57
C SER A 36 -2.16 5.16 17.36
N THR A 37 -2.01 5.47 18.65
CA THR A 37 -1.16 4.70 19.58
C THR A 37 -1.79 3.38 20.03
N GLU A 38 -3.11 3.20 19.81
CA GLU A 38 -3.84 1.96 20.12
C GLU A 38 -4.19 1.15 18.86
N ASP A 39 -4.23 -0.18 18.99
CA ASP A 39 -4.61 -1.07 17.90
C ASP A 39 -6.09 -0.81 17.58
N HIS A 40 -6.43 -0.63 16.30
CA HIS A 40 -7.80 -0.29 15.88
C HIS A 40 -8.79 -1.43 16.15
N PHE A 41 -8.28 -2.67 16.12
CA PHE A 41 -8.95 -3.90 16.53
C PHE A 41 -7.98 -4.81 17.28
N PRO A 42 -8.46 -5.70 18.18
CA PRO A 42 -7.58 -6.60 18.91
C PRO A 42 -6.77 -7.51 17.97
N PRO A 43 -5.43 -7.58 18.09
CA PRO A 43 -4.61 -8.47 17.28
C PRO A 43 -4.73 -9.91 17.80
N SER A 44 -5.85 -10.56 17.52
CA SER A 44 -6.19 -11.91 17.97
C SER A 44 -6.02 -12.96 16.88
N THR A 45 -6.02 -12.55 15.61
CA THR A 45 -5.90 -13.42 14.44
C THR A 45 -4.44 -13.68 14.14
N GLN A 46 -3.99 -14.94 14.16
CA GLN A 46 -2.68 -15.32 13.63
C GLN A 46 -2.74 -15.30 12.10
N GLY A 47 -1.69 -14.83 11.44
CA GLY A 47 -1.60 -14.87 9.99
C GLY A 47 -0.69 -13.81 9.39
N THR A 48 -0.55 -13.89 8.06
CA THR A 48 0.34 -13.06 7.26
C THR A 48 -0.38 -12.49 6.02
N TYR A 49 0.27 -11.53 5.35
CA TYR A 49 -0.24 -10.80 4.18
C TYR A 49 -1.70 -10.32 4.31
N PRO A 50 -2.06 -9.58 5.38
CA PRO A 50 -3.40 -9.06 5.49
C PRO A 50 -3.70 -8.04 4.36
N ARG A 51 -4.86 -8.17 3.74
CA ARG A 51 -5.43 -7.18 2.80
C ARG A 51 -6.85 -6.85 3.19
N LEU A 52 -7.26 -5.61 2.92
CA LEU A 52 -8.61 -5.12 3.19
C LEU A 52 -9.32 -4.82 1.88
N CYS A 53 -10.64 -5.03 1.87
CA CYS A 53 -11.52 -4.66 0.76
C CYS A 53 -12.84 -4.14 1.33
N GLN A 54 -13.25 -2.94 0.94
CA GLN A 54 -14.57 -2.42 1.27
C GLN A 54 -15.59 -2.94 0.27
N LEU A 55 -16.70 -3.46 0.79
CA LEU A 55 -17.85 -3.84 -0.01
C LEU A 55 -18.82 -2.66 -0.13
N SER A 56 -19.62 -2.69 -1.19
CA SER A 56 -20.66 -1.73 -1.53
C SER A 56 -21.74 -1.56 -0.44
N ASP A 57 -21.92 -2.55 0.43
CA ASP A 57 -22.81 -2.46 1.59
C ASP A 57 -22.17 -1.77 2.81
N GLY A 58 -20.95 -1.27 2.66
CA GLY A 58 -20.18 -0.56 3.69
C GLY A 58 -19.40 -1.48 4.62
N SER A 59 -19.60 -2.80 4.56
CA SER A 59 -18.81 -3.74 5.33
C SER A 59 -17.40 -3.90 4.77
N LEU A 60 -16.48 -4.40 5.60
CA LEU A 60 -15.08 -4.62 5.23
C LEU A 60 -14.77 -6.10 5.25
N LEU A 61 -14.13 -6.59 4.20
CA LEU A 61 -13.45 -7.89 4.19
C LEU A 61 -11.97 -7.71 4.54
N LYS A 62 -11.44 -8.67 5.28
CA LYS A 62 -10.01 -8.84 5.55
C LYS A 62 -9.59 -10.24 5.14
N SER A 63 -8.77 -10.35 4.10
CA SER A 63 -8.11 -11.61 3.69
C SER A 63 -6.75 -11.73 4.34
N TYR A 64 -6.33 -12.97 4.62
CA TYR A 64 -5.02 -13.27 5.19
C TYR A 64 -4.73 -14.77 5.07
N THR A 65 -3.46 -15.13 5.18
CA THR A 65 -3.01 -16.52 5.20
C THR A 65 -2.80 -16.98 6.63
N THR A 66 -3.36 -18.14 6.97
CA THR A 66 -3.07 -18.85 8.23
C THR A 66 -2.40 -20.18 7.94
N PHE A 67 -1.76 -20.75 8.96
CA PHE A 67 -0.99 -21.98 8.86
C PHE A 67 -1.59 -23.04 9.78
N GLY A 68 -2.01 -24.17 9.21
CA GLY A 68 -2.46 -25.32 9.98
C GLY A 68 -1.29 -26.10 10.60
N SER A 69 -1.62 -27.01 11.51
CA SER A 69 -0.62 -27.79 12.26
C SER A 69 0.24 -28.73 11.39
N ASP A 70 -0.23 -29.07 10.20
CA ASP A 70 0.45 -29.90 9.19
C ASP A 70 1.16 -29.06 8.11
N GLY A 71 1.28 -27.74 8.33
CA GLY A 71 1.87 -26.82 7.37
C GLY A 71 0.94 -26.44 6.20
N VAL A 72 -0.33 -26.87 6.20
CA VAL A 72 -1.30 -26.41 5.20
C VAL A 72 -1.48 -24.90 5.32
N ARG A 73 -1.42 -24.21 4.19
CA ARG A 73 -1.73 -22.78 4.10
C ARG A 73 -3.21 -22.61 3.80
N VAL A 74 -3.88 -21.75 4.56
CA VAL A 74 -5.32 -21.48 4.41
C VAL A 74 -5.53 -20.00 4.17
N LEU A 75 -6.12 -19.67 3.02
CA LEU A 75 -6.54 -18.30 2.70
C LEU A 75 -7.93 -18.07 3.28
N ALA A 76 -7.97 -17.36 4.40
CA ALA A 76 -9.20 -17.06 5.12
C ALA A 76 -9.71 -15.64 4.79
N VAL A 77 -11.02 -15.46 4.93
CA VAL A 77 -11.69 -14.17 4.84
C VAL A 77 -12.49 -13.93 6.10
N SER A 78 -12.29 -12.77 6.70
CA SER A 78 -13.08 -12.27 7.82
C SER A 78 -13.81 -10.99 7.43
N ARG A 79 -14.93 -10.70 8.10
CA ARG A 79 -15.80 -9.56 7.81
C ARG A 79 -15.98 -8.70 9.05
N SER A 80 -15.98 -7.38 8.83
CA SER A 80 -16.38 -6.37 9.80
C SER A 80 -17.61 -5.63 9.29
N THR A 81 -18.56 -5.35 10.18
CA THR A 81 -19.73 -4.49 9.92
C THR A 81 -19.76 -3.27 10.86
N ASP A 82 -18.68 -3.05 11.61
CA ASP A 82 -18.55 -2.07 12.69
C ASP A 82 -17.33 -1.17 12.49
N GLN A 83 -17.03 -0.81 11.23
CA GLN A 83 -15.91 0.07 10.85
C GLN A 83 -14.53 -0.49 11.27
N ALA A 84 -14.32 -1.79 11.02
CA ALA A 84 -13.10 -2.53 11.36
C ALA A 84 -12.77 -2.56 12.86
N ARG A 85 -13.74 -2.39 13.76
CA ARG A 85 -13.52 -2.54 15.21
C ARG A 85 -13.44 -4.01 15.63
N SER A 86 -14.16 -4.88 14.93
CA SER A 86 -14.07 -6.33 15.10
C SER A 86 -14.19 -7.05 13.75
N PHE A 87 -13.66 -8.27 13.69
CA PHE A 87 -13.71 -9.12 12.50
C PHE A 87 -14.11 -10.54 12.87
N GLU A 88 -15.04 -11.10 12.12
CA GLU A 88 -15.46 -12.50 12.26
C GLU A 88 -15.11 -13.28 10.99
N VAL A 89 -14.61 -14.50 11.12
CA VAL A 89 -14.30 -15.36 9.97
C VAL A 89 -15.61 -15.73 9.26
N VAL A 90 -15.70 -15.46 7.96
CA VAL A 90 -16.91 -15.70 7.15
C VAL A 90 -16.70 -16.69 6.02
N GLY A 91 -15.46 -16.92 5.60
CA GLY A 91 -15.18 -17.80 4.46
C GLY A 91 -13.73 -18.24 4.39
N GLU A 92 -13.50 -19.26 3.58
CA GLU A 92 -12.20 -19.77 3.18
C GLU A 92 -12.15 -19.75 1.66
N ILE A 93 -11.17 -19.06 1.08
CA ILE A 93 -10.98 -18.96 -0.37
C ILE A 93 -10.48 -20.29 -0.90
N THR A 94 -9.44 -20.83 -0.25
CA THR A 94 -8.82 -22.11 -0.59
C THR A 94 -7.83 -22.53 0.50
N ARG A 95 -7.34 -23.76 0.40
CA ARG A 95 -6.22 -24.30 1.16
C ARG A 95 -5.29 -25.12 0.27
N SER A 96 -4.00 -25.12 0.59
CA SER A 96 -2.99 -25.88 -0.18
C SER A 96 -1.78 -26.23 0.68
N HIS A 97 -1.13 -27.36 0.37
CA HIS A 97 0.21 -27.68 0.86
C HIS A 97 1.33 -27.06 -0.01
N GLY A 98 0.97 -26.43 -1.13
CA GLY A 98 1.88 -25.61 -1.94
C GLY A 98 2.11 -24.22 -1.35
N ASP A 99 2.73 -23.32 -2.11
CA ASP A 99 2.86 -21.91 -1.73
C ASP A 99 1.60 -21.14 -2.10
N CYS A 100 0.65 -21.12 -1.17
CA CYS A 100 -0.64 -20.43 -1.28
C CYS A 100 -0.70 -19.25 -0.31
N ASP A 101 -0.61 -18.01 -0.82
CA ASP A 101 -0.45 -16.81 0.02
C ASP A 101 -0.78 -15.50 -0.74
N ASN A 102 -0.70 -14.37 -0.04
CA ASN A 102 -0.78 -13.00 -0.56
C ASN A 102 -2.03 -12.73 -1.41
N CYS A 103 -3.18 -12.94 -0.78
CA CYS A 103 -4.49 -12.74 -1.40
C CYS A 103 -4.87 -11.26 -1.47
N PHE A 104 -5.25 -10.80 -2.67
CA PHE A 104 -5.88 -9.52 -2.91
C PHE A 104 -7.37 -9.70 -3.24
N LEU A 105 -8.22 -8.86 -2.66
CA LEU A 105 -9.68 -8.89 -2.85
C LEU A 105 -10.16 -7.70 -3.68
N LEU A 106 -11.11 -7.92 -4.58
CA LEU A 106 -11.79 -6.87 -5.36
C LEU A 106 -13.27 -7.18 -5.47
N GLU A 107 -14.15 -6.28 -5.02
CA GLU A 107 -15.58 -6.37 -5.32
C GLU A 107 -15.83 -5.86 -6.75
N LEU A 108 -16.43 -6.69 -7.60
CA LEU A 108 -16.78 -6.33 -8.98
C LEU A 108 -18.10 -5.58 -9.08
N LYS A 109 -19.06 -6.02 -8.26
CA LYS A 109 -20.43 -5.51 -8.15
C LYS A 109 -20.97 -5.98 -6.80
N PRO A 110 -22.06 -5.39 -6.29
CA PRO A 110 -22.52 -5.68 -4.94
C PRO A 110 -22.60 -7.17 -4.60
N GLY A 111 -21.78 -7.61 -3.65
CA GLY A 111 -21.71 -8.99 -3.17
C GLY A 111 -20.92 -9.98 -4.05
N VAL A 112 -20.43 -9.57 -5.22
CA VAL A 112 -19.57 -10.39 -6.08
C VAL A 112 -18.11 -9.97 -5.92
N VAL A 113 -17.28 -10.87 -5.42
CA VAL A 113 -15.89 -10.59 -5.04
C VAL A 113 -14.95 -11.55 -5.75
N LEU A 114 -13.86 -11.01 -6.31
CA LEU A 114 -12.71 -11.79 -6.77
C LEU A 114 -11.63 -11.84 -5.69
N ALA A 115 -10.97 -12.99 -5.58
CA ALA A 115 -9.75 -13.18 -4.81
C ALA A 115 -8.63 -13.63 -5.75
N ALA A 116 -7.58 -12.84 -5.89
CA ALA A 116 -6.38 -13.23 -6.63
C ALA A 116 -5.23 -13.49 -5.64
N PHE A 117 -4.50 -14.58 -5.82
CA PHE A 117 -3.47 -15.02 -4.87
C PHE A 117 -2.39 -15.88 -5.53
N ARG A 118 -1.23 -16.00 -4.89
CA ARG A 118 -0.18 -16.94 -5.30
C ARG A 118 -0.63 -18.36 -5.00
N ASN A 119 -0.39 -19.29 -5.92
CA ASN A 119 -0.72 -20.71 -5.72
C ASN A 119 0.27 -21.61 -6.45
N HIS A 120 1.49 -21.69 -5.92
CA HIS A 120 2.60 -22.40 -6.57
C HIS A 120 2.67 -23.85 -6.13
N ASP A 121 2.99 -24.74 -7.08
CA ASP A 121 3.34 -26.12 -6.75
C ASP A 121 4.76 -26.16 -6.20
N LEU A 122 4.97 -26.99 -5.18
CA LEU A 122 6.28 -27.23 -4.59
C LEU A 122 6.80 -28.61 -4.99
N GLY A 123 8.09 -28.68 -5.30
CA GLY A 123 8.79 -29.91 -5.58
C GLY A 123 8.88 -30.79 -4.31
N PRO A 124 8.68 -32.11 -4.41
CA PRO A 124 8.65 -33.00 -3.26
C PRO A 124 10.02 -33.18 -2.59
N GLU A 125 11.12 -32.90 -3.31
CA GLU A 125 12.49 -33.16 -2.84
C GLU A 125 13.08 -32.00 -2.05
N ASP A 126 12.92 -30.76 -2.53
CA ASP A 126 13.55 -29.57 -1.96
C ASP A 126 12.56 -28.47 -1.54
N GLY A 127 11.26 -28.71 -1.72
CA GLY A 127 10.20 -27.77 -1.36
C GLY A 127 10.21 -26.48 -2.20
N LYS A 128 10.97 -26.43 -3.31
CA LYS A 128 11.03 -25.22 -4.15
C LYS A 128 9.86 -25.15 -5.11
N PRO A 129 9.41 -23.94 -5.49
CA PRO A 129 8.41 -23.78 -6.53
C PRO A 129 8.83 -24.43 -7.85
N THR A 130 7.95 -25.26 -8.42
CA THR A 130 8.14 -25.90 -9.73
C THR A 130 7.20 -25.32 -10.78
N TRP A 131 6.05 -24.82 -10.35
CA TRP A 131 5.06 -24.17 -11.20
C TRP A 131 4.45 -22.96 -10.49
N PHE A 132 4.56 -21.80 -11.12
CA PHE A 132 4.10 -20.53 -10.57
C PHE A 132 2.76 -20.13 -11.17
N ARG A 133 1.88 -19.57 -10.34
CA ARG A 133 0.52 -19.16 -10.72
C ARG A 133 0.04 -17.97 -9.90
N ILE A 134 -0.75 -17.13 -10.56
CA ILE A 134 -1.73 -16.26 -9.90
C ILE A 134 -3.10 -16.86 -10.17
N THR A 135 -3.69 -17.47 -9.14
CA THR A 135 -5.03 -18.07 -9.21
C THR A 135 -6.07 -17.03 -8.83
N VAL A 136 -7.23 -17.08 -9.50
CA VAL A 136 -8.39 -16.26 -9.20
C VAL A 136 -9.55 -17.15 -8.78
N CYS A 137 -10.12 -16.86 -7.61
CA CYS A 137 -11.38 -17.42 -7.15
C CYS A 137 -12.47 -16.35 -7.13
N ARG A 138 -13.73 -16.78 -7.20
CA ARG A 138 -14.91 -15.92 -7.18
C ARG A 138 -15.83 -16.30 -6.03
N SER A 139 -16.43 -15.29 -5.42
CA SER A 139 -17.55 -15.41 -4.50
C SER A 139 -18.72 -14.59 -5.04
N ASP A 140 -19.92 -15.16 -5.01
CA ASP A 140 -21.17 -14.47 -5.38
C ASP A 140 -22.06 -14.15 -4.15
N ASP A 141 -21.52 -14.30 -2.93
CA ASP A 141 -22.26 -14.13 -1.67
C ASP A 141 -21.53 -13.28 -0.62
N GLY A 142 -20.70 -12.34 -1.09
CA GLY A 142 -19.97 -11.39 -0.24
C GLY A 142 -18.80 -12.01 0.52
N GLY A 143 -18.15 -13.02 -0.07
CA GLY A 143 -16.94 -13.65 0.44
C GLY A 143 -17.16 -14.82 1.40
N ARG A 144 -18.38 -15.40 1.45
CA ARG A 144 -18.69 -16.54 2.34
C ARG A 144 -18.34 -17.87 1.69
N THR A 145 -18.73 -18.05 0.43
CA THR A 145 -18.37 -19.22 -0.39
C THR A 145 -17.53 -18.80 -1.58
N TRP A 146 -16.58 -19.65 -1.95
CA TRP A 146 -15.60 -19.39 -3.00
C TRP A 146 -15.49 -20.57 -3.94
N GLY A 147 -15.39 -20.28 -5.23
CA GLY A 147 -15.09 -21.25 -6.28
C GLY A 147 -13.88 -20.81 -7.09
N TYR A 148 -13.08 -21.78 -7.54
CA TYR A 148 -12.06 -21.52 -8.55
C TYR A 148 -12.70 -20.90 -9.80
N LEU A 149 -12.11 -19.81 -10.30
CA LEU A 149 -12.56 -19.14 -11.52
C LEU A 149 -11.57 -19.37 -12.66
N SER A 150 -10.31 -18.96 -12.48
CA SER A 150 -9.30 -19.00 -13.54
C SER A 150 -7.88 -18.95 -12.99
N GLN A 151 -6.90 -19.15 -13.89
CA GLN A 151 -5.51 -18.76 -13.67
C GLN A 151 -5.26 -17.49 -14.48
N ALA A 152 -4.93 -16.38 -13.80
CA ALA A 152 -4.64 -15.11 -14.48
C ALA A 152 -3.31 -15.16 -15.23
N VAL A 153 -2.34 -15.86 -14.64
CA VAL A 153 -1.04 -16.15 -15.24
C VAL A 153 -0.50 -17.43 -14.63
N GLU A 154 0.21 -18.21 -15.43
CA GLU A 154 0.99 -19.35 -14.94
C GLU A 154 2.21 -19.61 -15.82
N LYS A 155 3.26 -20.20 -15.22
CA LYS A 155 4.48 -20.60 -15.93
C LYS A 155 5.29 -21.61 -15.11
N GLY A 156 6.13 -22.37 -15.80
CA GLY A 156 7.15 -23.20 -15.16
C GLY A 156 8.31 -22.39 -14.58
N ALA A 157 9.04 -23.01 -13.66
CA ALA A 157 10.32 -22.56 -13.13
C ALA A 157 11.36 -22.22 -14.22
N PRO A 158 12.38 -21.38 -13.93
CA PRO A 158 12.80 -20.92 -12.60
C PRO A 158 12.28 -19.55 -12.17
N ASP A 159 11.91 -18.69 -13.11
CA ASP A 159 11.51 -17.31 -12.82
C ASP A 159 10.05 -17.23 -12.37
N GLY A 160 9.80 -16.73 -11.15
CA GLY A 160 8.49 -16.69 -10.53
C GLY A 160 7.51 -15.62 -11.03
N VAL A 161 6.26 -15.77 -10.63
CA VAL A 161 5.21 -14.72 -10.65
C VAL A 161 4.62 -14.59 -9.26
N TRP A 162 4.48 -13.36 -8.75
CA TRP A 162 4.30 -13.16 -7.31
C TRP A 162 3.06 -12.33 -6.93
N GLU A 163 3.19 -11.06 -6.60
CA GLU A 163 2.15 -10.37 -5.82
C GLU A 163 1.01 -9.82 -6.69
N PRO A 164 -0.24 -10.31 -6.55
CA PRO A 164 -1.36 -9.77 -7.31
C PRO A 164 -1.88 -8.46 -6.71
N PHE A 165 -2.31 -7.55 -7.59
CA PHE A 165 -3.11 -6.38 -7.28
C PHE A 165 -4.22 -6.25 -8.32
N MET A 166 -5.47 -6.03 -7.91
CA MET A 166 -6.60 -5.90 -8.83
C MET A 166 -7.27 -4.53 -8.71
N ARG A 167 -7.77 -4.00 -9.83
CA ARG A 167 -8.64 -2.83 -9.85
C ARG A 167 -9.63 -2.89 -11.02
N MET A 168 -10.71 -2.13 -10.88
CA MET A 168 -11.58 -1.79 -12.01
C MET A 168 -11.28 -0.34 -12.44
N PRO A 169 -10.96 -0.10 -13.71
CA PRO A 169 -10.79 1.25 -14.21
C PRO A 169 -12.10 2.04 -14.23
N VAL A 170 -12.02 3.34 -13.96
CA VAL A 170 -13.21 4.20 -13.95
C VAL A 170 -13.81 4.25 -15.34
N GLY A 171 -15.12 3.96 -15.44
CA GLY A 171 -15.85 3.99 -16.70
C GLY A 171 -15.57 2.82 -17.64
N ARG A 172 -14.86 1.77 -17.20
CA ARG A 172 -14.61 0.55 -17.98
C ARG A 172 -15.15 -0.68 -17.25
N GLN A 173 -15.71 -1.61 -18.00
CA GLN A 173 -16.16 -2.91 -17.50
C GLN A 173 -15.06 -3.96 -17.70
N GLU A 174 -13.90 -3.71 -17.11
CA GLU A 174 -12.74 -4.60 -17.18
C GLU A 174 -12.07 -4.71 -15.81
N VAL A 175 -11.42 -5.85 -15.56
CA VAL A 175 -10.55 -6.05 -14.40
C VAL A 175 -9.11 -5.96 -14.87
N GLN A 176 -8.34 -5.05 -14.28
CA GLN A 176 -6.89 -5.04 -14.44
C GLN A 176 -6.26 -5.78 -13.26
N LEU A 177 -5.45 -6.80 -13.56
CA LEU A 177 -4.65 -7.51 -12.57
C LEU A 177 -3.17 -7.25 -12.85
N TYR A 178 -2.50 -6.64 -11.89
CA TYR A 178 -1.08 -6.37 -11.89
C TYR A 178 -0.37 -7.45 -11.09
N TYR A 179 0.83 -7.84 -11.52
CA TYR A 179 1.65 -8.83 -10.83
C TYR A 179 3.15 -8.61 -11.07
N SER A 180 3.97 -9.06 -10.13
CA SER A 180 5.42 -9.09 -10.27
C SER A 180 5.85 -10.33 -11.07
N ALA A 181 6.69 -10.17 -12.10
CA ALA A 181 7.23 -11.26 -12.90
C ALA A 181 8.75 -11.23 -12.91
N GLU A 182 9.39 -12.29 -12.45
CA GLU A 182 10.84 -12.41 -12.49
C GLU A 182 11.34 -12.69 -13.91
N GLY A 183 12.59 -12.31 -14.13
CA GLY A 183 13.35 -12.68 -15.31
C GLY A 183 14.84 -12.80 -14.97
N ASP A 184 15.57 -13.39 -15.90
CA ASP A 184 17.02 -13.57 -15.82
C ASP A 184 17.45 -14.32 -14.55
N GLN A 185 16.80 -15.44 -14.23
CA GLN A 185 17.09 -16.25 -13.03
C GLN A 185 16.91 -15.43 -11.75
N GLY A 186 15.80 -14.69 -11.69
CA GLY A 186 15.46 -13.81 -10.57
C GLY A 186 16.34 -12.57 -10.42
N GLN A 187 17.24 -12.26 -11.36
CA GLN A 187 18.09 -11.06 -11.25
C GLN A 187 17.32 -9.78 -11.55
N ARG A 188 16.24 -9.86 -12.34
CA ARG A 188 15.33 -8.74 -12.59
C ARG A 188 13.89 -9.13 -12.25
N GLN A 189 13.05 -8.12 -12.12
CA GLN A 189 11.61 -8.29 -11.94
C GLN A 189 10.89 -7.12 -12.60
N ASP A 190 9.87 -7.46 -13.37
CA ASP A 190 9.01 -6.52 -14.08
C ASP A 190 7.63 -6.48 -13.40
N THR A 191 7.04 -5.29 -13.28
CA THR A 191 5.60 -5.19 -13.03
C THR A 191 4.88 -5.44 -14.34
N MET A 192 3.97 -6.40 -14.34
CA MET A 192 3.17 -6.81 -15.49
C MET A 192 1.69 -6.55 -15.21
N VAL A 193 0.88 -6.44 -16.27
CA VAL A 193 -0.57 -6.36 -16.19
C VAL A 193 -1.23 -7.30 -17.19
N VAL A 194 -2.31 -7.95 -16.76
CA VAL A 194 -3.27 -8.66 -17.60
C VAL A 194 -4.66 -8.05 -17.39
N VAL A 195 -5.50 -8.10 -18.41
CA VAL A 195 -6.85 -7.50 -18.40
C VAL A 195 -7.89 -8.56 -18.70
N SER A 196 -8.96 -8.59 -17.91
CA SER A 196 -10.15 -9.40 -18.17
C SER A 196 -11.34 -8.50 -18.52
N ALA A 197 -12.00 -8.81 -19.63
CA ALA A 197 -13.25 -8.16 -20.05
C ALA A 197 -14.50 -8.97 -19.66
N ASP A 198 -14.32 -10.10 -18.98
CA ASP A 198 -15.35 -11.09 -18.63
C ASP A 198 -15.28 -11.46 -17.14
N GLU A 199 -15.19 -10.45 -16.28
CA GLU A 199 -15.26 -10.60 -14.81
C GLU A 199 -14.23 -11.58 -14.21
N GLY A 200 -13.07 -11.72 -14.85
CA GLY A 200 -11.96 -12.57 -14.40
C GLY A 200 -11.95 -13.99 -14.97
N GLU A 201 -12.84 -14.33 -15.91
CA GLU A 201 -12.86 -15.67 -16.54
C GLU A 201 -11.66 -15.89 -17.48
N LYS A 202 -11.32 -14.88 -18.29
CA LYS A 202 -10.19 -14.91 -19.22
C LYS A 202 -9.36 -13.65 -19.11
N TRP A 203 -8.10 -13.79 -19.50
CA TRP A 203 -7.09 -12.75 -19.35
C TRP A 203 -6.39 -12.50 -20.69
N SER A 204 -6.07 -11.24 -20.94
CA SER A 204 -5.24 -10.82 -22.08
C SER A 204 -3.82 -11.40 -21.98
N GLU A 205 -3.04 -11.23 -23.05
CA GLU A 205 -1.59 -11.37 -22.94
C GLU A 205 -1.02 -10.37 -21.92
N SER A 206 0.05 -10.78 -21.25
CA SER A 206 0.74 -9.94 -20.26
C SER A 206 1.45 -8.78 -20.93
N ARG A 207 1.23 -7.57 -20.41
CA ARG A 207 1.93 -6.36 -20.82
C ARG A 207 2.83 -5.84 -19.70
N ARG A 208 4.05 -5.45 -20.04
CA ARG A 208 4.97 -4.81 -19.09
C ARG A 208 4.51 -3.39 -18.75
N VAL A 209 4.63 -3.03 -17.47
CA VAL A 209 4.33 -1.71 -16.92
C VAL A 209 5.60 -0.98 -16.50
N THR A 210 6.43 -1.63 -15.67
CA THR A 210 7.74 -1.15 -15.21
C THR A 210 8.77 -2.31 -15.17
N GLY A 211 10.01 -2.05 -14.73
CA GLY A 211 11.10 -3.05 -14.65
C GLY A 211 12.24 -2.89 -15.68
N GLU A 212 12.15 -1.88 -16.56
CA GLU A 212 13.19 -1.61 -17.55
C GLU A 212 14.57 -1.34 -16.90
N GLY A 213 15.64 -1.76 -17.58
CA GLY A 213 17.02 -1.51 -17.13
C GLY A 213 17.54 -2.48 -16.07
N GLY A 214 16.92 -3.65 -15.89
CA GLY A 214 17.40 -4.71 -14.99
C GLY A 214 17.08 -4.47 -13.51
N LEU A 215 16.04 -3.67 -13.23
CA LEU A 215 15.53 -3.46 -11.89
C LEU A 215 14.73 -4.67 -11.39
N ARG A 216 14.52 -4.72 -10.08
CA ARG A 216 13.50 -5.57 -9.45
C ARG A 216 12.29 -4.73 -9.06
N ASP A 217 11.45 -4.38 -10.03
CA ASP A 217 10.20 -3.66 -9.78
C ASP A 217 9.07 -4.64 -9.41
N GLY A 218 8.27 -4.34 -8.37
CA GLY A 218 7.12 -5.17 -8.02
C GLY A 218 6.40 -4.74 -6.74
N MET A 219 5.62 -5.67 -6.17
CA MET A 219 4.76 -5.45 -5.00
C MET A 219 3.91 -4.18 -5.10
N VAL A 220 3.24 -4.02 -6.24
CA VAL A 220 2.60 -2.74 -6.54
C VAL A 220 1.32 -2.51 -5.75
N GLY A 221 1.06 -1.23 -5.45
CA GLY A 221 -0.24 -0.74 -5.03
C GLY A 221 -0.63 0.47 -5.88
N ILE A 222 -1.91 0.65 -6.16
CA ILE A 222 -2.40 1.76 -6.98
C ILE A 222 -3.54 2.48 -6.25
N ALA A 223 -3.44 3.80 -6.17
CA ALA A 223 -4.47 4.67 -5.61
C ALA A 223 -4.73 5.86 -6.52
N ALA A 224 -5.92 6.45 -6.43
CA ALA A 224 -6.28 7.65 -7.16
C ALA A 224 -5.88 8.92 -6.37
N MET A 225 -5.44 9.94 -7.08
CA MET A 225 -5.19 11.28 -6.54
C MET A 225 -5.59 12.34 -7.59
N ARG A 226 -6.21 13.42 -7.15
CA ARG A 226 -6.63 14.53 -8.00
C ARG A 226 -5.42 15.41 -8.32
N ASP A 227 -5.19 15.66 -9.60
CA ASP A 227 -4.21 16.65 -10.04
C ASP A 227 -4.72 18.06 -9.67
N LYS A 228 -3.91 18.81 -8.92
CA LYS A 228 -4.27 20.14 -8.41
C LYS A 228 -4.33 21.22 -9.50
N ASN A 229 -3.67 21.00 -10.63
CA ASN A 229 -3.60 21.95 -11.73
C ASN A 229 -4.78 21.76 -12.69
N THR A 230 -5.15 20.51 -12.98
CA THR A 230 -6.18 20.18 -13.98
C THR A 230 -7.50 19.74 -13.37
N GLY A 231 -7.51 19.29 -12.11
CA GLY A 231 -8.66 18.66 -11.45
C GLY A 231 -8.94 17.22 -11.92
N GLN A 232 -8.19 16.71 -12.90
CA GLN A 232 -8.29 15.34 -13.41
C GLN A 232 -7.81 14.35 -12.34
N GLU A 233 -8.44 13.18 -12.28
CA GLU A 233 -7.92 12.07 -11.49
C GLU A 233 -6.69 11.45 -12.18
N GLY A 234 -5.61 11.32 -11.42
CA GLY A 234 -4.43 10.54 -11.80
C GLY A 234 -4.31 9.31 -10.91
N LEU A 235 -3.82 8.22 -11.48
CA LEU A 235 -3.45 7.02 -10.73
C LEU A 235 -2.00 7.11 -10.31
N VAL A 236 -1.73 6.81 -9.04
CA VAL A 236 -0.39 6.73 -8.46
C VAL A 236 -0.13 5.27 -8.15
N MET A 237 0.84 4.67 -8.84
CA MET A 237 1.35 3.35 -8.53
C MET A 237 2.60 3.49 -7.69
N VAL A 238 2.65 2.85 -6.54
CA VAL A 238 3.88 2.64 -5.76
C VAL A 238 4.42 1.25 -6.01
N LEU A 239 5.73 1.11 -5.98
CA LEU A 239 6.43 -0.16 -6.17
C LEU A 239 7.70 -0.20 -5.33
N GLU A 240 8.10 -1.40 -4.93
CA GLU A 240 9.48 -1.62 -4.49
C GLU A 240 10.41 -1.76 -5.69
N THR A 241 11.65 -1.33 -5.54
CA THR A 241 12.66 -1.41 -6.59
C THR A 241 14.08 -1.48 -6.03
N THR A 242 15.04 -1.88 -6.86
CA THR A 242 16.48 -1.95 -6.54
C THR A 242 17.29 -0.81 -7.17
N ARG A 243 16.69 0.38 -7.27
CA ARG A 243 17.28 1.58 -7.91
C ARG A 243 18.69 1.90 -7.42
N TYR A 244 18.94 1.70 -6.13
CA TYR A 244 20.19 2.05 -5.46
C TYR A 244 21.22 0.92 -5.42
N GLY A 245 20.96 -0.17 -6.14
CA GLY A 245 21.89 -1.26 -6.37
C GLY A 245 21.27 -2.62 -6.07
N PRO A 246 21.96 -3.71 -6.47
CA PRO A 246 21.46 -5.07 -6.26
C PRO A 246 21.16 -5.33 -4.78
N GLY A 247 19.97 -5.86 -4.51
CA GLY A 247 19.52 -6.20 -3.16
C GLY A 247 19.30 -5.01 -2.22
N ARG A 248 19.28 -3.76 -2.73
CA ARG A 248 18.97 -2.56 -1.95
C ARG A 248 17.60 -2.02 -2.34
N PHE A 249 16.58 -2.42 -1.59
CA PHE A 249 15.21 -2.04 -1.87
C PHE A 249 14.88 -0.62 -1.42
N SER A 250 14.19 0.12 -2.29
CA SER A 250 13.62 1.44 -2.04
C SER A 250 12.23 1.53 -2.66
N ILE A 251 11.46 2.54 -2.30
CA ILE A 251 10.10 2.77 -2.82
C ILE A 251 10.11 3.89 -3.84
N GLU A 252 9.50 3.64 -4.99
CA GLU A 252 9.29 4.64 -6.03
C GLU A 252 7.81 4.65 -6.46
N ALA A 253 7.41 5.73 -7.13
CA ALA A 253 6.08 5.87 -7.71
C ALA A 253 6.15 6.22 -9.19
N VAL A 254 5.12 5.82 -9.94
CA VAL A 254 4.82 6.26 -11.30
C VAL A 254 3.36 6.72 -11.38
N VAL A 255 3.06 7.61 -12.32
CA VAL A 255 1.73 8.22 -12.49
C VAL A 255 1.14 7.89 -13.85
N SER A 256 -0.17 7.65 -13.86
CA SER A 256 -0.99 7.45 -15.07
C SER A 256 -2.14 8.45 -15.08
N TYR A 257 -2.45 9.03 -16.25
CA TYR A 257 -3.64 9.86 -16.48
C TYR A 257 -4.63 9.23 -17.46
N ASP A 258 -4.42 7.97 -17.85
CA ASP A 258 -5.21 7.25 -18.86
C ASP A 258 -5.71 5.89 -18.37
N GLU A 259 -5.98 5.79 -17.07
CA GLU A 259 -6.50 4.60 -16.42
C GLU A 259 -5.58 3.37 -16.47
N GLY A 260 -4.26 3.60 -16.47
CA GLY A 260 -3.22 2.56 -16.41
C GLY A 260 -2.82 2.00 -17.77
N LEU A 261 -3.21 2.69 -18.86
CA LEU A 261 -2.75 2.34 -20.21
C LEU A 261 -1.28 2.70 -20.37
N SER A 262 -0.87 3.88 -19.91
CA SER A 262 0.52 4.32 -19.88
C SER A 262 0.91 4.87 -18.51
N TRP A 263 2.19 4.70 -18.15
CA TRP A 263 2.75 5.11 -16.87
C TRP A 263 4.02 5.93 -17.11
N GLY A 264 4.19 7.00 -16.34
CA GLY A 264 5.34 7.91 -16.45
C GLY A 264 5.66 8.60 -15.14
N SER A 265 6.47 9.67 -15.20
CA SER A 265 6.80 10.50 -14.03
C SER A 265 7.33 9.71 -12.83
N ARG A 266 8.28 8.80 -13.10
CA ARG A 266 8.95 8.00 -12.07
C ARG A 266 9.65 8.89 -11.05
N GLN A 267 9.40 8.66 -9.77
CA GLN A 267 9.90 9.50 -8.68
C GLN A 267 10.16 8.68 -7.42
N GLU A 268 11.14 9.10 -6.63
CA GLU A 268 11.42 8.52 -5.31
C GLU A 268 10.28 8.85 -4.34
N VAL A 269 9.81 7.81 -3.64
CA VAL A 269 8.86 7.92 -2.53
C VAL A 269 9.60 7.79 -1.21
N TYR A 270 10.46 6.78 -1.10
CA TYR A 270 11.25 6.55 0.09
C TYR A 270 12.55 5.79 -0.18
N LYS A 271 13.64 6.28 0.41
CA LYS A 271 14.94 5.61 0.43
C LYS A 271 15.44 5.52 1.88
N PRO A 272 15.67 4.30 2.39
CA PRO A 272 16.28 4.10 3.70
C PRO A 272 17.62 4.85 3.84
N SER A 273 17.84 5.48 5.00
CA SER A 273 19.01 6.33 5.23
C SER A 273 20.31 5.55 5.53
N GLY A 274 20.22 4.31 6.00
CA GLY A 274 21.38 3.48 6.36
C GLY A 274 21.97 2.65 5.21
N GLU A 275 23.27 2.37 5.29
CA GLU A 275 23.93 1.47 4.35
C GLU A 275 23.40 0.04 4.50
N GLY A 276 23.03 -0.59 3.37
CA GLY A 276 22.48 -1.95 3.34
C GLY A 276 21.05 -2.06 3.86
N LYS A 277 20.38 -0.94 4.14
CA LYS A 277 18.97 -0.89 4.57
C LYS A 277 18.01 -0.93 3.40
N ASN A 278 16.81 -1.40 3.67
CA ASN A 278 15.77 -1.74 2.70
C ASN A 278 14.42 -1.15 3.12
N ALA A 279 13.65 -0.76 2.10
CA ALA A 279 12.22 -0.49 2.22
C ALA A 279 11.51 -1.21 1.08
N GLY A 280 10.47 -1.97 1.42
CA GLY A 280 9.76 -2.82 0.45
C GLY A 280 8.32 -3.09 0.86
N ALA A 281 7.65 -3.94 0.08
CA ALA A 281 6.23 -4.26 0.19
C ALA A 281 5.32 -3.02 0.37
N PRO A 282 5.45 -1.97 -0.47
CA PRO A 282 4.64 -0.77 -0.30
C PRO A 282 3.18 -1.05 -0.61
N GLN A 283 2.29 -0.36 0.08
CA GLN A 283 0.87 -0.28 -0.23
C GLN A 283 0.43 1.18 -0.14
N ILE A 284 -0.55 1.57 -0.96
CA ILE A 284 -1.00 2.95 -1.07
C ILE A 284 -2.51 3.03 -0.93
N GLY A 285 -2.99 4.01 -0.14
CA GLY A 285 -4.40 4.31 0.04
C GLY A 285 -4.68 5.78 -0.25
N SER A 286 -5.76 6.06 -0.99
CA SER A 286 -6.25 7.43 -1.18
C SER A 286 -6.86 7.97 0.10
N LEU A 287 -6.55 9.23 0.42
CA LEU A 287 -7.35 10.00 1.36
C LEU A 287 -8.66 10.43 0.67
N ALA A 288 -9.77 10.44 1.40
CA ALA A 288 -11.05 10.86 0.84
C ALA A 288 -10.95 12.25 0.18
N GLY A 289 -11.70 12.43 -0.91
CA GLY A 289 -11.63 13.64 -1.74
C GLY A 289 -10.50 13.61 -2.78
N GLY A 290 -9.54 12.68 -2.64
CA GLY A 290 -8.45 12.47 -3.59
C GLY A 290 -7.36 13.55 -3.50
N GLU A 291 -7.27 14.31 -2.41
CA GLU A 291 -6.27 15.38 -2.27
C GLU A 291 -4.86 14.88 -1.92
N GLY A 292 -4.77 13.63 -1.47
CA GLY A 292 -3.53 13.03 -1.02
C GLY A 292 -3.62 11.51 -0.96
N VAL A 293 -2.46 10.90 -0.75
CA VAL A 293 -2.29 9.45 -0.63
C VAL A 293 -1.38 9.15 0.56
N VAL A 294 -1.60 8.01 1.19
CA VAL A 294 -0.76 7.48 2.27
C VAL A 294 -0.09 6.22 1.75
N VAL A 295 1.23 6.13 1.90
CA VAL A 295 2.01 4.96 1.49
C VAL A 295 2.58 4.31 2.74
N VAL A 296 2.18 3.08 3.03
CA VAL A 296 2.75 2.25 4.09
C VAL A 296 3.70 1.22 3.50
N PHE A 297 4.82 0.96 4.16
CA PHE A 297 5.84 0.02 3.71
C PHE A 297 6.58 -0.56 4.91
N MET A 298 7.22 -1.71 4.73
CA MET A 298 8.12 -2.26 5.74
C MET A 298 9.55 -1.77 5.51
N THR A 299 10.32 -1.54 6.56
CA THR A 299 11.73 -1.14 6.46
C THR A 299 12.55 -1.65 7.66
N ASP A 300 13.81 -2.01 7.42
CA ASP A 300 14.77 -2.43 8.44
C ASP A 300 15.71 -1.29 8.87
N GLU A 301 15.42 -0.05 8.48
CA GLU A 301 16.34 1.08 8.65
C GLU A 301 16.65 1.41 10.10
N ASP A 302 15.70 1.21 11.01
CA ASP A 302 15.86 1.42 12.46
C ASP A 302 16.42 0.17 13.17
N GLY A 303 16.65 -0.93 12.46
CA GLY A 303 17.07 -2.20 13.04
C GLY A 303 18.58 -2.32 13.25
N ASP A 304 19.00 -3.16 14.20
CA ASP A 304 20.40 -3.31 14.61
C ASP A 304 21.24 -4.30 13.74
N GLY A 305 20.78 -4.64 12.53
CA GLY A 305 21.56 -5.45 11.56
C GLY A 305 21.08 -6.88 11.31
N GLY A 306 19.75 -7.11 11.30
CA GLY A 306 19.15 -8.38 10.85
C GLY A 306 19.18 -8.59 9.32
N LEU A 307 18.92 -9.83 8.88
CA LEU A 307 18.72 -10.13 7.46
C LEU A 307 17.32 -9.67 7.03
N TRP A 308 17.26 -8.75 6.07
CA TRP A 308 16.01 -8.34 5.44
C TRP A 308 15.19 -9.56 4.95
N PRO A 309 13.86 -9.63 5.21
CA PRO A 309 13.01 -8.62 5.84
C PRO A 309 12.85 -8.78 7.37
N ALA A 310 13.62 -9.64 8.03
CA ALA A 310 13.45 -9.92 9.46
C ALA A 310 13.75 -8.68 10.32
N GLY A 311 12.86 -8.42 11.29
CA GLY A 311 12.99 -7.26 12.18
C GLY A 311 12.59 -5.93 11.56
N ALA A 312 11.96 -5.94 10.38
CA ALA A 312 11.38 -4.75 9.80
C ALA A 312 10.28 -4.15 10.69
N LYS A 313 10.07 -2.84 10.53
CA LYS A 313 8.95 -2.09 11.07
C LYS A 313 8.11 -1.53 9.93
N ILE A 314 6.82 -1.31 10.16
CA ILE A 314 5.98 -0.57 9.21
C ILE A 314 6.11 0.92 9.47
N LYS A 315 6.46 1.66 8.41
CA LYS A 315 6.44 3.12 8.37
C LYS A 315 5.50 3.64 7.29
N THR A 316 5.24 4.93 7.32
CA THR A 316 4.37 5.61 6.36
C THR A 316 4.97 6.92 5.88
N VAL A 317 4.67 7.26 4.62
CA VAL A 317 4.89 8.60 4.05
C VAL A 317 3.60 9.15 3.46
N LEU A 318 3.46 10.47 3.51
CA LEU A 318 2.31 11.19 2.97
C LEU A 318 2.66 11.77 1.60
N GLY A 319 1.82 11.56 0.60
CA GLY A 319 1.92 12.18 -0.72
C GLY A 319 0.79 13.17 -0.95
N PHE A 320 1.11 14.37 -1.47
CA PHE A 320 0.10 15.39 -1.76
C PHE A 320 0.45 16.26 -2.98
N GLY A 321 -0.58 16.95 -3.47
CA GLY A 321 -0.42 18.00 -4.46
C GLY A 321 0.10 17.50 -5.81
N LEU A 322 -0.44 16.36 -6.28
CA LEU A 322 -0.22 15.86 -7.64
C LEU A 322 -0.36 17.01 -8.63
N GLY A 323 0.65 17.22 -9.47
CA GLY A 323 0.60 18.25 -10.50
C GLY A 323 1.56 17.92 -11.62
N SER A 324 1.06 17.76 -12.84
CA SER A 324 1.88 17.41 -14.01
C SER A 324 2.71 16.14 -13.79
N GLY A 325 2.17 15.21 -13.00
CA GLY A 325 2.79 13.92 -12.65
C GLY A 325 3.79 13.97 -11.49
N SER A 326 4.06 15.13 -10.89
CA SER A 326 4.91 15.24 -9.70
C SER A 326 4.07 15.25 -8.43
N ILE A 327 4.54 14.57 -7.39
CA ILE A 327 3.91 14.47 -6.07
C ILE A 327 4.89 15.01 -5.03
N ASN A 328 4.38 15.70 -4.01
CA ASN A 328 5.18 16.13 -2.86
C ASN A 328 5.06 15.04 -1.80
N TRP A 329 6.17 14.37 -1.51
CA TRP A 329 6.26 13.36 -0.46
C TRP A 329 6.77 13.99 0.84
N SER A 330 6.25 13.52 1.98
CA SER A 330 6.85 13.84 3.28
C SER A 330 8.30 13.36 3.30
N ARG A 331 9.19 14.18 3.88
CA ARG A 331 10.63 13.88 3.89
C ARG A 331 10.98 12.75 4.83
N ASP A 332 10.35 12.77 6.00
CA ASP A 332 10.52 11.75 7.02
C ASP A 332 9.37 10.74 6.92
N ALA A 333 9.67 9.49 7.27
CA ALA A 333 8.69 8.43 7.40
C ALA A 333 8.32 8.24 8.87
N ASP A 334 7.03 8.29 9.16
CA ASP A 334 6.50 8.11 10.51
C ASP A 334 6.34 6.61 10.81
N VAL A 335 6.64 6.20 12.04
CA VAL A 335 6.49 4.81 12.48
C VAL A 335 5.01 4.51 12.71
N VAL A 336 4.49 3.47 12.04
CA VAL A 336 3.11 3.00 12.21
C VAL A 336 3.04 1.88 13.25
N PHE A 337 4.02 0.99 13.24
CA PHE A 337 4.15 -0.11 14.18
C PHE A 337 5.59 -0.18 14.70
N GLU A 338 5.76 -0.06 16.02
CA GLU A 338 7.08 -0.09 16.66
C GLU A 338 7.63 -1.50 16.82
N GLU A 339 6.74 -2.48 16.97
CA GLU A 339 7.09 -3.88 17.07
C GLU A 339 7.46 -4.46 15.68
N GLY A 340 8.17 -5.60 15.70
CA GLY A 340 8.52 -6.33 14.48
C GLY A 340 7.26 -6.63 13.66
N SER A 341 7.22 -6.03 12.46
CA SER A 341 6.02 -6.00 11.62
C SER A 341 6.34 -6.05 10.14
N SER A 342 5.47 -6.67 9.36
CA SER A 342 5.72 -7.00 7.95
C SER A 342 4.45 -7.08 7.13
N TRP A 343 4.62 -7.08 5.81
CA TRP A 343 3.54 -7.32 4.84
C TRP A 343 2.34 -6.39 5.03
N PRO A 344 2.53 -5.06 4.98
CA PRO A 344 1.44 -4.14 5.24
C PRO A 344 0.35 -4.28 4.17
N GLY A 345 -0.86 -3.85 4.55
CA GLY A 345 -2.03 -3.59 3.72
C GLY A 345 -2.62 -2.23 4.12
N ILE A 346 -3.37 -1.59 3.24
CA ILE A 346 -4.01 -0.30 3.54
C ILE A 346 -5.35 -0.17 2.83
N LEU A 347 -6.29 0.54 3.45
CA LEU A 347 -7.57 0.90 2.86
C LEU A 347 -8.03 2.28 3.38
N GLY A 348 -8.53 3.13 2.50
CA GLY A 348 -9.25 4.35 2.92
C GLY A 348 -10.60 3.97 3.53
N VAL A 349 -10.86 4.43 4.76
CA VAL A 349 -12.06 4.03 5.53
C VAL A 349 -12.97 5.21 5.89
N GLY A 350 -12.52 6.43 5.71
CA GLY A 350 -13.26 7.63 6.09
C GLY A 350 -12.68 8.90 5.50
N HIS A 351 -13.26 10.04 5.88
CA HIS A 351 -12.79 11.34 5.41
C HIS A 351 -11.44 11.69 6.06
N GLY A 352 -10.36 11.61 5.29
CA GLY A 352 -9.00 11.80 5.82
C GLY A 352 -8.46 10.62 6.63
N GLU A 353 -9.14 9.46 6.62
CA GLU A 353 -8.77 8.29 7.42
C GLU A 353 -8.41 7.09 6.54
N VAL A 354 -7.28 6.47 6.86
CA VAL A 354 -6.85 5.20 6.28
C VAL A 354 -6.55 4.20 7.38
N LEU A 355 -6.93 2.95 7.16
CA LEU A 355 -6.62 1.83 8.04
C LEU A 355 -5.45 1.05 7.46
N ALA A 356 -4.32 1.07 8.15
CA ALA A 356 -3.19 0.21 7.87
C ALA A 356 -3.33 -1.11 8.62
N VAL A 357 -3.01 -2.23 7.98
CA VAL A 357 -2.94 -3.55 8.60
C VAL A 357 -1.58 -4.18 8.32
N CYS A 358 -1.10 -5.06 9.19
CA CYS A 358 0.16 -5.78 8.96
C CYS A 358 0.19 -7.10 9.72
N GLU A 359 1.15 -7.96 9.38
CA GLU A 359 1.62 -8.97 10.30
C GLU A 359 2.47 -8.29 11.39
N LYS A 360 2.11 -8.49 12.65
CA LYS A 360 2.72 -7.95 13.85
C LYS A 360 2.94 -9.10 14.83
N GLU A 361 4.19 -9.48 15.04
CA GLU A 361 4.56 -10.59 15.94
C GLU A 361 3.69 -11.86 15.72
N THR A 362 3.54 -12.29 14.46
CA THR A 362 2.71 -13.43 13.97
C THR A 362 1.18 -13.24 13.99
N LYS A 363 0.69 -12.09 14.45
CA LYS A 363 -0.73 -11.76 14.48
C LYS A 363 -1.04 -10.59 13.54
N ILE A 364 -2.29 -10.43 13.16
CA ILE A 364 -2.69 -9.31 12.32
C ILE A 364 -3.03 -8.13 13.21
N GLY A 365 -2.27 -7.04 13.07
CA GLY A 365 -2.51 -5.75 13.71
C GLY A 365 -3.18 -4.76 12.77
N GLY A 366 -3.80 -3.71 13.34
CA GLY A 366 -4.42 -2.63 12.58
C GLY A 366 -4.22 -1.28 13.26
N ARG A 367 -3.90 -0.24 12.49
CA ARG A 367 -3.68 1.14 12.97
C ARG A 367 -4.48 2.10 12.11
N LEU A 368 -5.22 2.99 12.76
CA LEU A 368 -5.88 4.10 12.10
C LEU A 368 -4.89 5.25 11.94
N LEU A 369 -4.79 5.78 10.73
CA LEU A 369 -3.98 6.94 10.38
C LEU A 369 -4.95 8.02 9.89
N THR A 370 -4.90 9.19 10.51
CA THR A 370 -5.86 10.29 10.29
C THR A 370 -5.11 11.54 9.90
N LEU A 371 -5.58 12.23 8.85
CA LEU A 371 -5.10 13.55 8.47
C LEU A 371 -6.15 14.59 8.84
N ASP A 372 -5.75 15.57 9.65
CA ASP A 372 -6.56 16.77 9.89
C ASP A 372 -6.58 17.59 8.59
N LEU A 373 -7.72 17.55 7.89
CA LEU A 373 -7.94 18.21 6.60
C LEU A 373 -8.50 19.64 6.75
#